data_AF-A0A7C7IAY6-F1
#
_entry.id   AF-A0A7C7IAY6-F1
#
_cell.length_a   1.000
_cell.length_b   1.000
_cell.length_c   1.000
_cell.angle_alpha   90.00
_cell.angle_beta   90.00
_cell.angle_gamma   90.00
#
_symmetry.space_group_name_H-M   'P 1'
#
loop_
_entity.id
_entity.type
_entity.pdbx_description
1 polymer ?
#
loop_
_entity_poly.entity_id
_entity_poly.type
_entity_poly.pdbx_seq_one_letter_code
_entity_poly.pdbx_strand_id
1 'polypeptide(L)'
;MAKIAISLPEETLQSVEKQRLATGLSRSEFFRRVVEEYLRLVKEREDVEQYIQGYLKYPEKKEEIALAEANLRYAFDDESWEDDWEEASKK
;
A
#
# COMPACT_ATOMS: atom_id res chain seq x y z
N MET A 1 4.35 -16.79 21.23
CA MET A 1 3.03 -16.26 20.84
C MET A 1 2.28 -15.82 22.09
N ALA A 2 1.73 -14.61 22.08
CA ALA A 2 0.85 -14.14 23.15
C ALA A 2 -0.57 -14.68 22.96
N LYS A 3 -1.31 -14.86 24.07
CA LYS A 3 -2.73 -15.24 24.06
C LYS A 3 -3.52 -14.14 24.75
N ILE A 4 -4.69 -13.83 24.21
CA ILE A 4 -5.62 -12.87 24.79
C ILE A 4 -6.98 -13.53 24.97
N ALA A 5 -7.64 -13.24 26.08
CA ALA A 5 -9.06 -13.49 26.27
C ALA A 5 -9.77 -12.15 26.10
N ILE A 6 -10.78 -12.12 25.24
CA ILE A 6 -11.56 -10.91 24.96
C ILE A 6 -13.04 -11.21 25.18
N SER A 7 -13.75 -10.25 25.74
CA SER A 7 -15.22 -10.28 25.77
C SER A 7 -15.73 -9.46 24.59
N LEU A 8 -16.70 -10.00 23.86
CA LEU A 8 -17.33 -9.34 22.72
C LEU A 8 -18.83 -9.21 22.99
N PRO A 9 -19.48 -8.12 22.54
CA PRO A 9 -20.92 -8.08 22.48
C PRO A 9 -21.46 -9.25 21.64
N GLU A 10 -22.56 -9.85 22.08
CA GLU A 10 -23.16 -11.02 21.42
C GLU A 10 -23.46 -10.76 19.94
N GLU A 11 -24.03 -9.61 19.61
CA GLU A 11 -24.32 -9.21 18.23
C GLU A 11 -23.05 -9.13 17.36
N THR A 12 -21.95 -8.64 17.92
CA THR A 12 -20.65 -8.59 17.25
C THR A 12 -20.14 -10.00 16.98
N LEU A 13 -20.20 -10.88 17.99
CA LEU A 13 -19.76 -12.27 17.84
C LEU A 13 -20.59 -13.00 16.77
N GLN A 14 -21.91 -12.81 16.76
CA GLN A 14 -22.79 -13.41 15.74
C GLN A 14 -22.44 -12.94 14.33
N SER A 15 -22.19 -11.65 14.16
CA SER A 15 -21.78 -11.07 12.87
C SER A 15 -20.45 -11.64 12.39
N VAL A 16 -19.48 -11.78 13.31
CA VAL A 16 -18.18 -12.40 13.02
C VAL A 16 -18.33 -13.86 12.64
N GLU A 17 -19.12 -14.64 13.39
CA GLU A 17 -19.31 -16.08 13.11
C GLU A 17 -19.95 -16.31 11.74
N LYS A 18 -20.91 -15.47 11.33
CA LYS A 18 -21.51 -15.54 9.99
C LYS A 18 -20.48 -15.37 8.89
N GLN A 19 -19.60 -14.37 9.01
CA GLN A 19 -18.53 -14.13 8.04
C GLN A 19 -17.49 -15.24 8.06
N ARG A 20 -17.08 -15.69 9.25
CA ARG A 20 -16.13 -16.77 9.44
C ARG A 20 -16.60 -18.05 8.75
N LEU A 21 -17.86 -18.45 8.94
CA LEU A 21 -18.43 -19.65 8.34
C LEU A 21 -18.36 -19.62 6.80
N ALA A 22 -18.55 -18.45 6.18
CA ALA A 22 -18.42 -18.29 4.73
C ALA A 22 -16.97 -18.48 4.22
N THR A 23 -15.97 -18.25 5.07
CA THR A 23 -14.54 -18.38 4.72
C THR A 23 -13.94 -19.75 5.01
N GLY A 24 -14.63 -20.61 5.78
CA GLY A 24 -14.11 -21.92 6.20
C GLY A 24 -12.97 -21.86 7.23
N LEU A 25 -12.64 -20.67 7.77
CA LEU A 25 -11.56 -20.49 8.72
C LEU A 25 -11.96 -20.88 10.15
N SER A 26 -11.00 -21.30 10.97
CA SER A 26 -11.22 -21.39 12.43
C SER A 26 -11.39 -19.99 13.05
N ARG A 27 -11.93 -19.93 14.27
CA ARG A 27 -12.12 -18.66 14.99
C ARG A 27 -10.81 -17.91 15.17
N SER A 28 -9.78 -18.60 15.67
CA SER A 28 -8.48 -17.99 15.93
C SER A 28 -7.80 -17.50 14.65
N GLU A 29 -7.93 -18.22 13.54
CA GLU A 29 -7.41 -17.78 12.24
C GLU A 29 -8.15 -16.56 11.70
N PHE A 30 -9.48 -16.55 11.79
CA PHE A 30 -10.28 -15.42 11.34
C PHE A 30 -9.94 -14.15 12.11
N PHE A 31 -9.95 -14.22 13.45
CA PHE A 31 -9.62 -13.06 14.28
C PHE A 31 -8.17 -12.60 14.06
N ARG A 32 -7.21 -13.52 13.94
CA ARG A 32 -5.83 -13.16 13.62
C ARG A 32 -5.73 -12.40 12.30
N ARG A 33 -6.33 -12.95 11.23
CA ARG A 33 -6.30 -12.34 9.90
C ARG A 33 -6.92 -10.94 9.90
N VAL A 34 -8.07 -10.77 10.54
CA VAL A 34 -8.75 -9.47 10.59
C VAL A 34 -7.94 -8.44 11.37
N VAL A 35 -7.31 -8.84 12.49
CA VAL A 35 -6.45 -7.94 13.27
C VAL A 35 -5.19 -7.55 12.48
N GLU A 36 -4.53 -8.51 11.83
CA GLU A 36 -3.36 -8.25 11.00
C GLU A 36 -3.69 -7.33 9.82
N GLU A 37 -4.82 -7.56 9.16
CA GLU A 37 -5.33 -6.72 8.08
C GLU A 37 -5.59 -5.28 8.55
N TYR A 38 -6.30 -5.14 9.67
CA TYR A 38 -6.59 -3.83 10.26
C TYR A 38 -5.31 -3.07 10.60
N LEU A 39 -4.34 -3.73 11.24
CA LEU A 39 -3.06 -3.11 11.59
C LEU A 39 -2.27 -2.70 10.35
N ARG A 40 -2.32 -3.49 9.27
CA ARG A 40 -1.71 -3.12 8.00
C ARG A 40 -2.33 -1.86 7.42
N LEU A 41 -3.66 -1.77 7.38
CA LEU A 41 -4.38 -0.59 6.89
C LEU A 41 -4.10 0.67 7.73
N VAL A 42 -4.02 0.53 9.06
CA VAL A 42 -3.63 1.63 9.95
C VAL A 42 -2.24 2.13 9.61
N LYS A 43 -1.28 1.22 9.44
CA LYS A 43 0.09 1.58 9.08
C LYS A 43 0.16 2.24 7.69
N GLU A 44 -0.51 1.69 6.69
CA GLU A 44 -0.55 2.28 5.34
C GLU A 44 -1.07 3.72 5.38
N ARG A 45 -2.10 3.99 6.20
CA ARG A 45 -2.62 5.36 6.40
C ARG A 45 -1.59 6.27 7.06
N GLU A 46 -0.92 5.81 8.11
CA GLU A 46 0.14 6.57 8.79
C GLU A 46 1.29 6.89 7.85
N ASP A 47 1.72 5.92 7.03
CA ASP A 47 2.81 6.09 6.06
C ASP A 47 2.44 7.15 5.00
N VAL A 48 1.21 7.13 4.49
CA VAL A 48 0.70 8.16 3.55
C VAL A 48 0.66 9.55 4.21
N GLU A 49 0.19 9.64 5.45
CA GLU A 49 0.14 10.90 6.19
C GLU A 49 1.55 11.46 6.42
N GLN A 50 2.50 10.62 6.83
CA GLN A 50 3.91 11.00 6.98
C GLN A 50 4.52 11.47 5.65
N TYR A 51 4.22 10.77 4.55
CA TYR A 51 4.67 11.16 3.22
C TYR A 51 4.17 12.57 2.86
N ILE A 52 2.88 12.84 3.00
CA ILE A 52 2.28 14.16 2.71
C ILE A 52 2.90 15.25 3.60
N GLN A 53 3.02 14.99 4.90
CA GLN A 53 3.62 15.96 5.83
C GLN A 53 5.08 16.26 5.51
N GLY A 54 5.82 15.27 4.97
CA GLY A 54 7.19 15.45 4.49
C GLY A 54 7.27 16.53 3.41
N TYR A 55 6.44 16.43 2.37
CA TYR A 55 6.38 17.41 1.28
C TYR A 55 5.90 18.79 1.72
N LEU A 56 4.91 18.85 2.62
CA LEU A 56 4.43 20.13 3.15
C LEU A 56 5.50 20.84 3.98
N LYS A 57 6.29 20.08 4.75
CA LYS A 57 7.33 20.62 5.63
C LYS A 57 8.59 20.99 4.86
N TYR A 58 8.94 20.21 3.84
CA TYR A 58 10.13 20.39 3.04
C TYR A 58 9.75 20.38 1.54
N PRO A 59 9.07 21.42 1.05
CA PRO A 59 8.75 21.51 -0.36
C PRO A 59 10.02 21.65 -1.19
N GLU A 60 10.00 21.13 -2.42
CA GLU A 60 11.11 21.29 -3.35
C GLU A 60 11.35 22.76 -3.70
N LYS A 61 12.62 23.08 -3.92
CA LYS A 61 13.03 24.39 -4.40
C LYS A 61 12.81 24.48 -5.91
N LYS A 62 12.66 25.71 -6.40
CA LYS A 62 12.48 25.97 -7.83
C LYS A 62 13.64 25.43 -8.68
N GLU A 63 14.86 25.50 -8.15
CA GLU A 63 16.05 24.99 -8.83
C GLU A 63 16.05 23.47 -8.91
N GLU A 64 15.56 22.78 -7.88
CA GLU A 64 15.43 21.32 -7.84
C GLU A 64 14.36 20.85 -8.84
N ILE A 65 13.24 21.57 -8.90
CA ILE A 65 12.17 21.33 -9.89
C ILE A 65 12.71 21.54 -11.31
N ALA A 66 13.40 22.65 -11.57
CA ALA A 66 13.95 22.95 -12.90
C ALA A 66 14.99 21.91 -13.34
N LEU A 67 15.81 21.42 -12.41
CA LEU A 67 16.77 20.35 -12.69
C LEU A 67 16.06 19.02 -13.00
N ALA A 68 15.01 18.67 -12.25
CA ALA A 68 14.21 17.47 -12.51
C ALA A 68 13.51 17.54 -13.89
N GLU A 69 12.92 18.69 -14.24
CA GLU A 69 12.27 18.91 -15.54
C GLU A 69 13.25 18.83 -16.70
N ALA A 70 14.46 19.39 -16.56
CA ALA A 70 15.50 19.31 -17.58
C ALA A 70 15.97 17.86 -17.81
N ASN A 71 16.14 17.09 -16.73
CA ASN A 71 16.51 15.68 -16.81
C ASN A 71 15.39 14.81 -17.39
N LEU A 72 14.12 15.14 -17.11
CA LEU A 72 12.97 14.44 -17.69
C LEU A 72 12.99 14.53 -19.21
N ARG A 73 13.24 15.72 -19.76
CA ARG A 73 13.35 15.91 -21.22
C ARG A 73 14.48 15.06 -21.81
N TYR A 74 15.66 15.10 -21.19
CA TYR A 74 16.81 14.32 -21.65
C TYR A 74 16.56 12.79 -21.58
N ALA A 75 15.87 12.30 -20.55
CA ALA A 75 15.61 10.87 -20.36
C ALA A 75 14.55 10.29 -21.33
N PHE A 76 13.78 11.14 -22.01
CA PHE A 76 12.68 10.73 -22.88
C PHE A 76 12.73 11.34 -24.29
N ASP A 77 13.79 12.10 -24.64
CA ASP A 77 13.97 12.70 -25.98
C ASP A 77 14.72 11.81 -26.98
N ASP A 78 15.42 10.76 -26.54
CA ASP A 78 16.10 9.80 -27.43
C ASP A 78 15.43 8.42 -27.36
N GLU A 79 14.93 8.01 -28.53
CA GLU A 79 14.35 6.72 -28.89
C GLU A 79 13.09 6.31 -28.12
N SER A 80 12.00 6.11 -28.86
CA SER A 80 10.76 5.65 -28.25
C SER A 80 11.02 4.27 -27.66
N TRP A 81 10.46 3.99 -26.49
CA TRP A 81 10.57 2.65 -25.90
C TRP A 81 10.06 1.57 -26.88
N GLU A 82 9.24 1.93 -27.88
CA GLU A 82 8.79 1.06 -28.97
C GLU A 82 9.90 0.67 -29.97
N ASP A 83 10.85 1.56 -30.27
CA ASP A 83 11.95 1.30 -31.20
C ASP A 83 12.92 0.23 -30.63
N ASP A 84 13.24 0.34 -29.35
CA ASP A 84 14.06 -0.63 -28.59
C ASP A 84 13.42 -2.03 -28.52
N TRP A 85 12.09 -2.09 -28.35
CA TRP A 85 11.36 -3.37 -28.33
C TRP A 85 11.28 -4.03 -29.70
N GLU A 86 11.11 -3.24 -30.78
CA GLU A 86 11.10 -3.78 -32.14
C GLU A 86 12.46 -4.37 -32.54
N GLU A 87 13.56 -3.72 -32.18
CA GLU A 87 14.90 -4.20 -32.53
C GLU A 87 15.30 -5.45 -31.71
N ALA A 88 14.90 -5.50 -30.43
CA ALA A 88 15.08 -6.69 -29.58
C ALA A 88 14.25 -7.90 -30.05
N SER A 89 13.07 -7.67 -30.64
CA SER A 89 12.18 -8.74 -31.14
C SER A 89 12.59 -9.32 -32.50
N LYS A 90 13.50 -8.65 -33.22
CA LYS A 90 14.01 -9.07 -34.54
C LYS A 90 15.26 -9.97 -34.46
N LYS A 91 15.72 -10.32 -33.25
CA LYS A 91 16.79 -11.30 -32.98
C LYS A 91 16.23 -12.65 -32.53
#